data_AF-A0A4Q9LSD9-F1
#
_entry.id   AF-A0A4Q9LSD9-F1
#
_cell.length_a   1.000
_cell.length_b   1.000
_cell.length_c   1.000
_cell.angle_alpha   90.00
_cell.angle_beta   90.00
_cell.angle_gamma   90.00
#
_symmetry.space_group_name_H-M   'P 1'
#
loop_
_entity.id
_entity.type
_entity.pdbx_description
1 polymer ?
#
loop_
_entity_poly.entity_id
_entity_poly.type
_entity_poly.pdbx_seq_one_letter_code
_entity_poly.pdbx_strand_id
1 'polypeptide(L)'
;MNIQGDKDLFTFLSNAPKEFREGEKIKKYQLKNGDYIHCVLWNMHFYITGTDIVKILVWRFQNAGRQLVSLKKFEEGVFSDLRNLKPGIDATLEGPRSDFLEFLYKNGCIRTQKKQKVFFWYSVPHDALFCDALERDLRRETNLYTYSKYMNNLARQNYIPMPTYSNGSSV
;
A
#
# COMPACT_ATOMS: atom_id res chain seq x y z
N MET A 1 -4.95 7.19 17.07
CA MET A 1 -4.04 6.09 16.69
C MET A 1 -4.69 4.78 17.14
N ASN A 2 -5.16 3.94 16.22
CA ASN A 2 -5.90 2.70 16.58
C ASN A 2 -4.89 1.57 16.90
N ILE A 3 -4.23 1.68 18.06
CA ILE A 3 -3.10 0.82 18.47
C ILE A 3 -3.51 -0.67 18.51
N GLN A 4 -4.78 -0.98 18.75
CA GLN A 4 -5.26 -2.37 18.83
C GLN A 4 -5.32 -3.06 17.45
N GLY A 5 -5.75 -2.34 16.40
CA GLY A 5 -5.91 -2.92 15.06
C GLY A 5 -4.59 -3.25 14.36
N ASP A 6 -3.48 -2.65 14.80
CA ASP A 6 -2.14 -2.94 14.31
C ASP A 6 -1.55 -4.17 15.03
N LYS A 7 -1.80 -4.32 16.33
CA LYS A 7 -1.37 -5.48 17.13
C LYS A 7 -2.03 -6.78 16.67
N ASP A 8 -3.33 -6.76 16.38
CA ASP A 8 -4.06 -7.95 15.94
C ASP A 8 -3.56 -8.41 14.56
N LEU A 9 -3.33 -7.46 13.64
CA LEU A 9 -2.75 -7.74 12.33
C LEU A 9 -1.33 -8.28 12.45
N PHE A 10 -0.47 -7.66 13.27
CA PHE A 10 0.89 -8.15 13.50
C PHE A 10 0.92 -9.58 14.07
N THR A 11 0.01 -9.86 15.00
CA THR A 11 -0.16 -11.20 15.58
C THR A 11 -0.54 -12.22 14.50
N PHE A 12 -1.49 -11.86 13.62
CA PHE A 12 -1.85 -12.70 12.48
C PHE A 12 -0.66 -12.92 11.53
N LEU A 13 0.07 -11.86 11.15
CA LEU A 13 1.22 -11.98 10.25
C LEU A 13 2.32 -12.90 10.80
N SER A 14 2.50 -12.89 12.12
CA SER A 14 3.52 -13.68 12.82
C SER A 14 3.12 -15.14 13.04
N ASN A 15 1.82 -15.41 13.24
CA ASN A 15 1.33 -16.72 13.67
C ASN A 15 0.51 -17.47 12.63
N ALA A 16 0.02 -16.81 11.56
CA ALA A 16 -0.86 -17.46 10.58
C ALA A 16 -0.31 -18.77 10.03
N PRO A 17 0.98 -18.89 9.64
CA PRO A 17 1.54 -20.16 9.17
C PRO A 17 1.59 -21.28 10.23
N LYS A 18 1.65 -20.94 11.52
CA LYS A 18 1.79 -21.90 12.63
C LYS A 18 0.45 -22.49 13.06
N GLU A 19 -0.63 -21.80 12.76
CA GLU A 19 -1.96 -22.10 13.27
C GLU A 19 -2.88 -22.71 12.21
N PHE A 20 -2.32 -23.36 11.19
CA PHE A 20 -3.08 -24.15 10.23
C PHE A 20 -3.57 -25.43 10.87
N ARG A 21 -4.86 -25.75 10.68
CA ARG A 21 -5.41 -27.04 11.08
C ARG A 21 -5.13 -28.10 10.01
N GLU A 22 -5.19 -29.36 10.41
CA GLU A 22 -5.03 -30.48 9.47
C GLU A 22 -6.10 -30.40 8.36
N GLY A 23 -5.66 -30.40 7.10
CA GLY A 23 -6.52 -30.24 5.92
C GLY A 23 -6.84 -28.78 5.51
N GLU A 24 -6.50 -27.78 6.34
CA GLU A 24 -6.68 -26.37 5.98
C GLU A 24 -5.61 -25.93 4.97
N LYS A 25 -6.03 -25.24 3.90
CA LYS A 25 -5.12 -24.70 2.88
C LYS A 25 -5.08 -23.18 2.83
N ILE A 26 -6.03 -22.49 3.48
CA ILE A 26 -6.06 -21.03 3.53
C ILE A 26 -6.51 -20.59 4.91
N LYS A 27 -5.73 -19.70 5.51
CA LYS A 27 -6.12 -18.96 6.70
C LYS A 27 -6.47 -17.53 6.33
N LYS A 28 -7.62 -17.04 6.79
CA LYS A 28 -8.12 -15.69 6.48
C LYS A 28 -8.16 -14.84 7.74
N TYR A 29 -7.78 -13.58 7.61
CA TYR A 29 -7.97 -12.56 8.64
C TYR A 29 -8.79 -11.41 8.07
N GLN A 30 -9.86 -11.03 8.77
CA GLN A 30 -10.72 -9.93 8.37
C GLN A 30 -10.24 -8.63 9.03
N LEU A 31 -9.90 -7.65 8.20
CA LEU A 31 -9.63 -6.28 8.60
C LEU A 31 -10.94 -5.58 8.99
N LYS A 32 -10.89 -4.55 9.86
CA LYS A 32 -12.12 -3.87 10.32
C LYS A 32 -12.85 -3.10 9.20
N ASN A 33 -12.18 -2.84 8.09
CA ASN A 33 -12.80 -2.26 6.89
C ASN A 33 -13.57 -3.29 6.04
N GLY A 34 -13.57 -4.57 6.44
CA GLY A 34 -14.25 -5.67 5.74
C GLY A 34 -13.36 -6.45 4.75
N ASP A 35 -12.13 -6.00 4.50
CA ASP A 35 -11.20 -6.70 3.61
C ASP A 35 -10.63 -7.96 4.28
N TYR A 36 -10.29 -8.97 3.46
CA TYR A 36 -9.62 -10.18 3.94
C TYR A 36 -8.16 -10.22 3.49
N ILE A 37 -7.29 -10.64 4.40
CA ILE A 37 -5.90 -11.03 4.16
C ILE A 37 -5.82 -12.55 4.20
N HIS A 38 -5.12 -13.14 3.23
CA HIS A 38 -5.04 -14.58 3.06
C HIS A 38 -3.60 -15.06 3.26
N CYS A 39 -3.41 -16.01 4.18
CA CYS A 39 -2.23 -16.87 4.23
C CYS A 39 -2.57 -18.17 3.52
N VAL A 40 -1.82 -18.55 2.49
CA VAL A 40 -2.14 -19.70 1.65
C VAL A 40 -1.05 -20.77 1.78
N LEU A 41 -1.44 -22.00 2.12
CA LEU A 41 -0.56 -23.16 2.11
C LEU A 41 -0.71 -23.90 0.77
N TRP A 42 0.37 -23.95 0.00
CA TRP A 42 0.41 -24.62 -1.30
C TRP A 42 1.76 -25.32 -1.48
N ASN A 43 1.78 -26.59 -1.90
CA ASN A 43 3.00 -27.38 -2.07
C ASN A 43 3.99 -27.26 -0.88
N MET A 44 3.48 -27.35 0.36
CA MET A 44 4.25 -27.21 1.61
C MET A 44 4.92 -25.84 1.84
N HIS A 45 4.55 -24.82 1.07
CA HIS A 45 5.03 -23.45 1.23
C HIS A 45 3.86 -22.52 1.59
N PHE A 46 4.16 -21.49 2.39
CA PHE A 46 3.20 -20.45 2.73
C PHE A 46 3.36 -19.26 1.80
N TYR A 47 2.25 -18.75 1.31
CA TYR A 47 2.19 -17.68 0.33
C TYR A 47 1.29 -16.54 0.78
N ILE A 48 1.61 -15.36 0.27
CA ILE A 48 0.79 -14.16 0.32
C ILE A 48 0.71 -13.53 -1.07
N THR A 49 -0.45 -13.00 -1.41
CA THR A 49 -0.66 -12.34 -2.72
C THR A 49 -0.20 -10.89 -2.66
N GLY A 50 0.25 -10.34 -3.80
CA GLY A 50 0.58 -8.91 -3.89
C GLY A 50 -0.59 -8.00 -3.49
N THR A 51 -1.82 -8.42 -3.80
CA THR A 51 -3.05 -7.72 -3.38
C THR A 51 -3.19 -7.67 -1.85
N ASP A 52 -2.92 -8.78 -1.16
CA ASP A 52 -3.01 -8.83 0.30
C ASP A 52 -1.89 -8.01 0.96
N ILE A 53 -0.69 -7.99 0.37
CA ILE A 53 0.41 -7.10 0.81
C ILE A 53 -0.02 -5.63 0.72
N VAL A 54 -0.64 -5.22 -0.39
CA VAL A 54 -1.16 -3.85 -0.54
C VAL A 54 -2.18 -3.54 0.55
N LYS A 55 -3.16 -4.43 0.79
CA LYS A 55 -4.18 -4.22 1.85
C LYS A 55 -3.55 -4.04 3.23
N ILE A 56 -2.55 -4.85 3.56
CA ILE A 56 -1.79 -4.74 4.82
C ILE A 56 -1.18 -3.34 4.95
N LEU A 57 -0.50 -2.87 3.90
CA LEU A 57 0.16 -1.57 3.94
C LEU A 57 -0.85 -0.40 3.99
N VAL A 58 -1.94 -0.48 3.22
CA VAL A 58 -3.05 0.49 3.27
C VAL A 58 -3.64 0.59 4.68
N TRP A 59 -3.91 -0.57 5.30
CA TRP A 59 -4.43 -0.63 6.67
C TRP A 59 -3.47 0.00 7.69
N ARG A 60 -2.18 -0.32 7.61
CA ARG A 60 -1.15 0.28 8.47
C ARG A 60 -1.06 1.80 8.28
N PHE A 61 -1.16 2.28 7.04
CA PHE A 61 -1.19 3.72 6.74
C PHE A 61 -2.37 4.44 7.39
N GLN A 62 -3.58 3.86 7.26
CA GLN A 62 -4.78 4.40 7.88
C GLN A 62 -4.67 4.42 9.41
N ASN A 63 -4.13 3.36 10.02
CA ASN A 63 -3.92 3.30 11.47
C ASN A 63 -2.87 4.30 11.98
N ALA A 64 -1.87 4.62 11.15
CA ALA A 64 -0.90 5.68 11.39
C ALA A 64 -1.49 7.11 11.25
N GLY A 65 -2.77 7.23 10.89
CA GLY A 65 -3.45 8.51 10.71
C GLY A 65 -3.13 9.21 9.39
N ARG A 66 -2.55 8.49 8.42
CA ARG A 66 -2.24 9.01 7.09
C ARG A 66 -3.45 8.86 6.17
N GLN A 67 -3.74 9.90 5.41
CA GLN A 67 -4.76 9.85 4.36
C GLN A 67 -4.10 9.58 3.01
N LEU A 68 -4.45 8.45 2.38
CA LEU A 68 -3.98 8.14 1.04
C LEU A 68 -4.67 9.03 0.02
N VAL A 69 -3.93 9.99 -0.56
CA VAL A 69 -4.44 10.89 -1.61
C VAL A 69 -4.80 10.12 -2.89
N SER A 70 -4.02 9.09 -3.22
CA SER A 70 -4.26 8.26 -4.41
C SER A 70 -3.90 6.81 -4.14
N LEU A 71 -4.91 5.96 -4.00
CA LEU A 71 -4.74 4.52 -3.82
C LEU A 71 -3.97 3.88 -4.98
N LYS A 72 -4.27 4.28 -6.22
CA LYS A 72 -3.60 3.76 -7.42
C LYS A 72 -2.08 4.02 -7.41
N LYS A 73 -1.65 5.25 -7.09
CA LYS A 73 -0.22 5.59 -7.01
C LYS A 73 0.47 4.87 -5.84
N PHE A 74 -0.27 4.62 -4.76
CA PHE A 74 0.22 3.83 -3.63
C PHE A 74 0.45 2.38 -4.06
N GLU A 75 -0.53 1.75 -4.70
CA GLU A 75 -0.44 0.40 -5.27
C GLU A 75 0.74 0.28 -6.23
N GLU A 76 0.87 1.18 -7.20
CA GLU A 76 2.00 1.22 -8.14
C GLU A 76 3.35 1.32 -7.42
N GLY A 77 3.42 2.11 -6.35
CA GLY A 77 4.61 2.22 -5.51
C GLY A 77 4.95 0.91 -4.79
N VAL A 78 3.97 0.27 -4.15
CA VAL A 78 4.17 -1.01 -3.46
C VAL A 78 4.58 -2.10 -4.46
N PHE A 79 3.89 -2.20 -5.60
CA PHE A 79 4.27 -3.14 -6.66
C PHE A 79 5.67 -2.86 -7.20
N SER A 80 6.09 -1.59 -7.24
CA SER A 80 7.45 -1.23 -7.60
C SER A 80 8.46 -1.85 -6.65
N ASP A 81 8.27 -1.71 -5.34
CA ASP A 81 9.19 -2.20 -4.32
C ASP A 81 9.21 -3.72 -4.29
N LEU A 82 8.04 -4.34 -4.46
CA LEU A 82 7.89 -5.78 -4.58
C LEU A 82 8.66 -6.38 -5.77
N ARG A 83 9.07 -5.59 -6.77
CA ARG A 83 9.95 -6.10 -7.86
C ARG A 83 11.30 -6.57 -7.36
N ASN A 84 11.78 -6.04 -6.24
CA ASN A 84 13.07 -6.42 -5.65
C ASN A 84 13.10 -7.88 -5.14
N LEU A 85 11.93 -8.43 -4.81
CA LEU A 85 11.78 -9.83 -4.39
C LEU A 85 11.88 -10.77 -5.60
N LYS A 86 12.88 -11.65 -5.60
CA LYS A 86 13.28 -12.44 -6.76
C LYS A 86 12.41 -13.70 -6.91
N PRO A 87 11.89 -13.99 -8.12
CA PRO A 87 11.28 -15.29 -8.40
C PRO A 87 12.27 -16.44 -8.15
N GLY A 88 11.80 -17.52 -7.53
CA GLY A 88 12.61 -18.68 -7.13
C GLY A 88 13.31 -18.55 -5.77
N ILE A 89 13.34 -17.35 -5.18
CA ILE A 89 13.96 -17.09 -3.87
C ILE A 89 12.91 -16.55 -2.89
N ASP A 90 12.22 -15.48 -3.28
CA ASP A 90 11.28 -14.75 -2.42
C ASP A 90 9.82 -14.93 -2.86
N ALA A 91 9.63 -15.45 -4.07
CA ALA A 91 8.33 -15.55 -4.72
C ALA A 91 8.33 -16.65 -5.79
N THR A 92 7.16 -17.11 -6.20
CA THR A 92 6.97 -17.87 -7.44
C THR A 92 6.35 -16.98 -8.51
N LEU A 93 6.73 -17.24 -9.77
CA LEU A 93 6.14 -16.57 -10.93
C LEU A 93 5.20 -17.54 -11.63
N GLU A 94 3.92 -17.43 -11.33
CA GLU A 94 2.91 -18.35 -11.84
C GLU A 94 2.46 -17.97 -13.24
N GLY A 95 2.39 -18.97 -14.11
CA GLY A 95 1.83 -18.83 -15.45
C GLY A 95 0.31 -18.54 -15.42
N PRO A 96 -0.26 -18.01 -16.50
CA PRO A 96 -1.70 -17.77 -16.56
C PRO A 96 -2.46 -19.10 -16.39
N ARG A 97 -3.55 -19.08 -15.61
CA ARG A 97 -4.39 -20.26 -15.32
C ARG A 97 -3.62 -21.48 -14.77
N SER A 98 -2.52 -21.30 -14.05
CA SER A 98 -1.91 -22.42 -13.32
C SER A 98 -2.86 -22.94 -12.22
N ASP A 99 -2.71 -24.20 -11.81
CA ASP A 99 -3.52 -24.80 -10.73
C ASP A 99 -3.49 -23.95 -9.46
N PHE A 100 -2.35 -23.35 -9.17
CA PHE A 100 -2.19 -22.47 -8.02
C PHE A 100 -3.00 -21.17 -8.19
N LEU A 101 -2.94 -20.51 -9.36
CA LEU A 101 -3.75 -19.32 -9.61
C LEU A 101 -5.24 -19.62 -9.65
N GLU A 102 -5.64 -20.77 -10.16
CA GLU A 102 -7.04 -21.19 -10.14
C GLU A 102 -7.53 -21.40 -8.70
N PHE A 103 -6.71 -22.04 -7.86
CA PHE A 103 -6.97 -22.18 -6.43
C PHE A 103 -7.12 -20.82 -5.73
N LEU A 104 -6.20 -19.89 -5.96
CA LEU A 104 -6.25 -18.54 -5.39
C LEU A 104 -7.48 -17.76 -5.86
N TYR A 105 -7.85 -17.89 -7.14
CA TYR A 105 -9.00 -17.21 -7.72
C TYR A 105 -10.32 -17.73 -7.14
N LYS A 106 -10.49 -19.05 -7.05
CA LYS A 106 -11.69 -19.69 -6.45
C LYS A 106 -11.90 -19.26 -5.00
N ASN A 107 -10.82 -18.98 -4.28
CA ASN A 107 -10.86 -18.57 -2.88
C ASN A 107 -10.92 -17.05 -2.65
N GLY A 108 -10.94 -16.26 -3.73
CA GLY A 108 -11.02 -14.80 -3.68
C GLY A 108 -9.72 -14.10 -3.28
N CYS A 109 -8.58 -14.79 -3.30
CA CYS A 109 -7.28 -14.20 -2.97
C CYS A 109 -6.76 -13.29 -4.09
N ILE A 110 -7.16 -13.57 -5.34
CA ILE A 110 -6.77 -12.80 -6.53
C ILE A 110 -7.98 -12.51 -7.41
N ARG A 111 -7.94 -11.40 -8.17
CA ARG A 111 -9.04 -10.97 -9.05
C ARG A 111 -8.92 -11.45 -10.49
N THR A 112 -7.75 -11.94 -10.90
CA THR A 112 -7.51 -12.41 -12.27
C THR A 112 -6.57 -13.62 -12.24
N GLN A 113 -6.65 -14.46 -13.26
CA GLN A 113 -5.74 -15.59 -13.46
C GLN A 113 -4.66 -15.29 -14.52
N LYS A 114 -4.29 -14.01 -14.65
CA LYS A 114 -3.15 -13.63 -15.48
C LYS A 114 -1.84 -14.03 -14.79
N LYS A 115 -0.76 -14.11 -15.57
CA LYS A 115 0.59 -14.29 -15.06
C LYS A 115 0.85 -13.30 -13.92
N GLN A 116 1.19 -13.79 -12.75
CA GLN A 116 1.42 -12.94 -11.58
C GLN A 116 2.45 -13.56 -10.65
N LYS A 117 3.13 -12.69 -9.91
CA LYS A 117 4.09 -13.09 -8.90
C LYS A 117 3.36 -13.28 -7.56
N VAL A 118 3.55 -14.43 -6.94
CA VAL A 118 3.00 -14.77 -5.62
C VAL A 118 4.17 -14.94 -4.66
N PHE A 119 4.11 -14.34 -3.47
CA PHE A 119 5.27 -14.18 -2.61
C PHE A 119 5.28 -15.24 -1.51
N PHE A 120 6.47 -15.71 -1.14
CA PHE A 120 6.60 -16.54 0.06
C PHE A 120 6.33 -15.69 1.28
N TRP A 121 5.49 -16.20 2.18
CA TRP A 121 5.04 -15.49 3.38
C TRP A 121 6.20 -14.89 4.19
N TYR A 122 7.25 -15.69 4.41
CA TYR A 122 8.41 -15.30 5.22
C TYR A 122 9.40 -14.38 4.51
N SER A 123 9.31 -14.25 3.19
CA SER A 123 10.23 -13.43 2.38
C SER A 123 9.73 -12.00 2.18
N VAL A 124 8.52 -11.66 2.65
CA VAL A 124 7.95 -10.31 2.48
C VAL A 124 8.32 -9.42 3.68
N PRO A 125 9.18 -8.40 3.50
CA PRO A 125 9.57 -7.51 4.59
C PRO A 125 8.50 -6.41 4.77
N HIS A 126 7.38 -6.75 5.42
CA HIS A 126 6.24 -5.84 5.59
C HIS A 126 6.59 -4.50 6.22
N ASP A 127 7.52 -4.48 7.19
CA ASP A 127 7.96 -3.24 7.85
C ASP A 127 8.82 -2.37 6.94
N ALA A 128 9.75 -2.96 6.18
CA ALA A 128 10.57 -2.22 5.22
C ALA A 128 9.70 -1.60 4.12
N LEU A 129 8.76 -2.39 3.56
CA LEU A 129 7.81 -1.90 2.56
C LEU A 129 6.93 -0.75 3.10
N PHE A 130 6.56 -0.81 4.38
CA PHE A 130 5.82 0.27 5.03
C PHE A 130 6.67 1.54 5.15
N CYS A 131 7.93 1.42 5.62
CA CYS A 131 8.87 2.54 5.71
C CYS A 131 9.11 3.19 4.35
N ASP A 132 9.38 2.41 3.30
CA ASP A 132 9.61 2.92 1.94
C ASP A 132 8.36 3.63 1.37
N ALA A 133 7.17 3.09 1.65
CA ALA A 133 5.93 3.76 1.31
C ALA A 133 5.76 5.08 2.07
N LEU A 134 6.07 5.10 3.37
CA LEU A 134 5.91 6.27 4.24
C LEU A 134 6.87 7.39 3.85
N GLU A 135 8.10 7.04 3.50
CA GLU A 135 9.09 8.00 3.03
C GLU A 135 8.65 8.66 1.71
N ARG A 136 8.12 7.88 0.75
CA ARG A 136 7.58 8.43 -0.49
C ARG A 136 6.38 9.34 -0.26
N ASP A 137 5.53 9.00 0.70
CA ASP A 137 4.38 9.82 1.08
C ASP A 137 4.82 11.18 1.66
N LEU A 138 5.76 11.17 2.61
CA LEU A 138 6.36 12.39 3.20
C LEU A 138 7.04 13.29 2.16
N ARG A 139 7.78 12.69 1.22
CA ARG A 139 8.42 13.44 0.12
C ARG A 139 7.38 14.14 -0.76
N ARG A 140 6.23 13.50 -1.02
CA ARG A 140 5.13 14.11 -1.80
C ARG A 140 4.49 15.28 -1.05
N GLU A 141 4.21 15.13 0.24
CA GLU A 141 3.67 16.22 1.07
C GLU A 141 4.61 17.42 1.09
N THR A 142 5.92 17.19 1.26
CA THR A 142 6.94 18.24 1.25
C THR A 142 6.98 18.97 -0.10
N ASN A 143 6.97 18.23 -1.20
CA ASN A 143 6.97 18.81 -2.54
C ASN A 143 5.70 19.63 -2.82
N LEU A 144 4.54 19.14 -2.39
CA LEU A 144 3.26 19.86 -2.50
C LEU A 144 3.26 21.15 -1.69
N TYR A 145 3.77 21.11 -0.46
CA TYR A 145 3.91 22.30 0.37
C TYR A 145 4.84 23.33 -0.29
N THR A 146 6.01 22.91 -0.77
CA THR A 146 6.96 23.81 -1.44
C THR A 146 6.36 24.43 -2.70
N TYR A 147 5.66 23.64 -3.52
CA TYR A 147 4.99 24.14 -4.71
C TYR A 147 3.86 25.13 -4.38
N SER A 148 3.02 24.79 -3.40
CA SER A 148 1.95 25.68 -2.92
C SER A 148 2.53 26.99 -2.38
N LYS A 149 3.63 26.93 -1.62
CA LYS A 149 4.33 28.13 -1.13
C LYS A 149 4.87 28.97 -2.29
N TYR A 150 5.49 28.36 -3.29
CA TYR A 150 5.99 29.06 -4.48
C TYR A 150 4.85 29.77 -5.23
N MET A 151 3.76 29.05 -5.52
CA MET A 151 2.59 29.60 -6.21
C MET A 151 1.92 30.73 -5.43
N ASN A 152 1.81 30.62 -4.11
CA ASN A 152 1.29 31.69 -3.25
C ASN A 152 2.19 32.93 -3.26
N ASN A 153 3.52 32.76 -3.30
CA ASN A 153 4.45 33.89 -3.38
C ASN A 153 4.34 34.61 -4.74
N LEU A 154 4.26 33.87 -5.86
CA LEU A 154 4.03 34.46 -7.18
C LEU A 154 2.69 35.23 -7.25
N ALA A 155 1.62 34.65 -6.71
CA ALA A 155 0.31 35.30 -6.69
C ALA A 155 0.33 36.62 -5.90
N ARG A 156 1.08 36.67 -4.78
CA ARG A 156 1.27 37.90 -4.00
C ARG A 156 2.11 38.95 -4.73
N GLN A 157 3.10 38.52 -5.50
CA GLN A 157 3.98 39.43 -6.23
C GLN A 157 3.30 40.05 -7.47
N ASN A 158 2.28 39.38 -8.02
CA ASN A 158 1.48 39.85 -9.16
C ASN A 158 0.31 40.79 -8.78
N TYR A 159 0.05 41.03 -7.50
CA TYR A 159 -0.82 42.14 -7.07
C TYR A 159 -0.03 43.45 -7.12
N ILE A 160 0.03 44.07 -8.30
CA ILE A 160 0.48 45.46 -8.45
C ILE A 160 -0.61 46.33 -7.80
N PRO A 161 -0.31 47.17 -6.79
CA PRO A 161 -1.27 48.17 -6.33
C PRO A 161 -1.53 49.12 -7.50
N MET A 162 -2.78 49.21 -7.95
CA MET A 162 -3.19 50.24 -8.92
C MET A 162 -2.80 51.61 -8.35
N PRO A 163 -2.10 52.48 -9.12
CA PRO A 163 -1.72 53.78 -8.62
C PRO A 163 -2.98 54.57 -8.27
N THR A 164 -3.10 54.95 -6.99
CA THR A 164 -4.13 55.89 -6.55
C THR A 164 -3.80 57.24 -7.18
N TYR A 165 -4.57 57.65 -8.20
CA TYR A 165 -4.51 59.01 -8.70
C TYR A 165 -5.01 59.95 -7.60
N SER A 166 -4.07 60.63 -6.94
CA SER A 166 -4.35 61.77 -6.09
C SER A 166 -4.82 62.92 -6.98
N ASN A 167 -6.13 63.17 -7.03
CA ASN A 167 -6.65 64.43 -7.55
C ASN A 167 -6.23 65.54 -6.56
N GLY A 168 -5.11 66.20 -6.89
CA GLY A 168 -4.75 67.47 -6.30
C GLY A 168 -5.75 68.54 -6.73
N SER A 169 -6.54 69.01 -5.77
CA SER A 169 -7.32 70.24 -5.88
C SER A 169 -6.40 71.45 -6.06
N SER A 170 -6.76 72.36 -6.98
CA SER A 170 -6.35 73.79 -7.08
C SER A 170 -6.79 74.26 -8.48
N VAL A 171 -7.62 75.28 -8.74
CA VAL A 171 -8.28 76.38 -8.00
C VAL A 171 -9.58 76.66 -8.78
#